data_AF-A0A354YEV7-F1
#
_entry.id   AF-A0A354YEV7-F1
#
_cell.length_a   1.000
_cell.length_b   1.000
_cell.length_c   1.000
_cell.angle_alpha   90.00
_cell.angle_beta   90.00
_cell.angle_gamma   90.00
#
_symmetry.space_group_name_H-M   'P 1'
#
loop_
_entity.id
_entity.type
_entity.pdbx_description
1 polymer ?
#
loop_
_entity_poly.entity_id
_entity_poly.type
_entity_poly.pdbx_seq_one_letter_code
_entity_poly.pdbx_strand_id
1 'polypeptide(L)' 'MSGAHRCVERVGDTVIGPVHRLNCHCGAVQLELQLPHGIVDPRRCDCSLCRRSEE' A
#
# COMPACT_ATOMS: atom_id res chain seq x y z
N MET A 1 -23.48 7.31 12.40
CA MET A 1 -23.41 8.10 11.15
C MET A 1 -22.18 7.62 10.39
N SER A 2 -22.41 6.76 9.40
CA SER A 2 -21.40 5.98 8.68
C SER A 2 -20.61 6.90 7.74
N GLY A 3 -19.33 7.14 8.05
CA GLY A 3 -18.43 7.86 7.16
C GLY A 3 -17.99 6.92 6.04
N ALA A 4 -18.13 7.36 4.78
CA ALA A 4 -17.68 6.60 3.63
C ALA A 4 -16.14 6.55 3.61
N HIS A 5 -15.57 5.43 4.06
CA HIS A 5 -14.15 5.14 3.90
C HIS A 5 -13.83 4.99 2.41
N ARG A 6 -12.81 5.70 1.92
CA ARG A 6 -12.38 5.60 0.50
C ARG A 6 -11.45 4.40 0.37
N CYS A 7 -11.80 3.47 -0.49
CA CYS A 7 -10.95 2.32 -0.84
C CYS A 7 -10.27 2.55 -2.19
N VAL A 8 -8.98 2.24 -2.28
CA VAL A 8 -8.24 2.16 -3.55
C VAL A 8 -7.93 0.69 -3.85
N GLU A 9 -8.47 0.21 -4.97
CA GLU A 9 -8.29 -1.17 -5.47
C GLU A 9 -7.27 -1.25 -6.63
N ARG A 10 -6.76 -0.11 -7.08
CA ARG A 10 -5.75 -0.02 -8.15
C ARG A 10 -4.86 1.20 -7.95
N VAL A 11 -3.54 1.01 -8.08
CA VAL A 11 -2.55 2.09 -8.07
C VAL A 11 -1.74 2.01 -9.36
N GLY A 12 -1.86 3.03 -10.22
CA GLY A 12 -1.32 2.96 -11.59
C GLY A 12 -1.89 1.75 -12.32
N ASP A 13 -1.02 0.90 -12.87
CA ASP A 13 -1.41 -0.33 -13.55
C ASP A 13 -1.59 -1.52 -12.59
N THR A 14 -1.18 -1.38 -11.33
CA THR A 14 -1.20 -2.46 -10.34
C THR A 14 -2.58 -2.61 -9.70
N VAL A 15 -3.19 -3.78 -9.86
CA VAL A 15 -4.40 -4.18 -9.12
C VAL A 15 -4.02 -4.58 -7.70
N ILE A 16 -4.77 -4.07 -6.71
CA ILE A 16 -4.60 -4.44 -5.31
C ILE A 16 -5.43 -5.69 -5.01
N GLY A 17 -4.74 -6.81 -4.84
CA GLY A 17 -5.33 -8.08 -4.45
C GLY A 17 -5.46 -8.20 -2.93
N PRO A 18 -6.20 -9.22 -2.46
CA PRO A 18 -6.40 -9.44 -1.02
C PRO A 18 -5.10 -9.85 -0.29
N VAL A 19 -4.12 -10.38 -1.02
CA VAL A 19 -2.79 -10.75 -0.49
C VAL A 19 -1.72 -10.37 -1.51
N HIS A 20 -0.66 -9.73 -1.03
CA HIS A 20 0.55 -9.42 -1.80
C HIS A 20 1.76 -10.04 -1.14
N ARG A 21 2.60 -10.73 -1.94
CA ARG A 21 3.90 -11.21 -1.50
C ARG A 21 4.96 -10.16 -1.79
N LEU A 22 5.78 -9.89 -0.78
CA LEU A 22 6.92 -8.99 -0.89
C LEU A 22 8.18 -9.74 -0.49
N ASN A 23 9.25 -9.48 -1.22
CA ASN A 23 10.58 -10.00 -0.94
C ASN A 23 11.54 -8.82 -0.87
N CYS A 24 12.52 -8.87 0.02
CA CYS A 24 13.65 -7.97 -0.13
C CYS A 24 14.46 -8.33 -1.39
N HIS A 25 15.28 -7.40 -1.87
CA HIS A 25 16.07 -7.59 -3.09
C HIS A 25 17.00 -8.82 -3.07
N CYS A 26 17.37 -9.33 -1.89
CA CYS A 26 18.20 -10.53 -1.72
C CYS A 26 17.41 -11.81 -1.38
N GLY A 27 16.09 -11.74 -1.23
CA GLY A 27 15.23 -12.89 -0.92
C GLY A 27 15.29 -13.43 0.51
N ALA A 28 16.19 -12.89 1.35
CA ALA A 28 16.34 -13.31 2.74
C ALA A 28 15.11 -12.95 3.61
N VAL A 29 14.39 -11.90 3.24
CA VAL A 29 13.16 -11.46 3.90
C VAL A 29 12.00 -11.64 2.94
N GLN A 30 10.99 -12.38 3.39
CA GLN A 30 9.75 -12.63 2.67
C GLN A 30 8.59 -12.32 3.61
N LEU A 31 7.60 -11.59 3.10
CA LEU A 31 6.44 -11.19 3.88
C LEU A 31 5.17 -11.18 3.03
N GLU A 32 4.05 -11.46 3.67
CA GLU A 32 2.72 -11.41 3.07
C GLU A 32 1.95 -10.23 3.67
N LEU A 33 1.50 -9.34 2.78
CA LEU A 33 0.65 -8.20 3.14
C LEU A 33 -0.80 -8.53 2.80
N GLN A 34 -1.67 -8.51 3.80
CA GLN A 34 -3.10 -8.73 3.62
C GLN A 34 -3.82 -7.40 3.42
N LEU A 35 -4.46 -7.23 2.27
CA LEU A 35 -5.28 -6.07 1.89
C LEU A 35 -6.68 -6.53 1.45
N PRO A 36 -7.45 -7.24 2.31
CA PRO A 36 -8.74 -7.83 1.93
C PRO A 36 -9.78 -6.79 1.48
N HIS A 37 -9.56 -5.52 1.78
CA HIS A 37 -10.43 -4.40 1.43
C HIS A 37 -9.64 -3.30 0.70
N GLY A 38 -8.59 -3.66 -0.04
CA GLY A 38 -7.72 -2.70 -0.71
C GLY A 38 -6.97 -1.78 0.25
N ILE A 39 -6.55 -0.62 -0.25
CA ILE A 39 -5.93 0.42 0.59
C ILE A 39 -7.03 1.33 1.11
N VAL A 40 -7.29 1.29 2.41
CA VAL A 40 -8.38 2.03 3.08
C VAL A 40 -7.89 3.40 3.55
N ASP A 41 -8.65 4.44 3.19
CA ASP A 41 -8.38 5.85 3.47
C ASP A 41 -6.93 6.31 3.25
N PRO A 42 -6.32 6.01 2.07
CA PRO A 42 -4.98 6.46 1.80
C PRO A 42 -4.90 7.99 1.83
N ARG A 43 -3.84 8.49 2.44
CA ARG A 43 -3.51 9.92 2.48
C ARG A 43 -2.08 10.11 2.00
N ARG A 44 -1.85 11.19 1.27
CA ARG A 44 -0.49 11.62 0.96
C ARG A 44 0.16 12.08 2.26
N CYS A 45 1.22 11.39 2.68
CA CYS A 45 2.05 11.83 3.79
C CYS A 45 2.99 12.92 3.30
N ASP A 46 3.04 14.04 4.02
CA ASP A 46 3.87 15.21 3.71
C ASP A 46 5.01 15.40 4.72
N CYS A 47 5.37 14.37 5.49
CA CYS A 47 6.49 14.46 6.42
C CYS A 47 7.83 14.62 5.68
N SER A 48 8.86 15.11 6.37
CA SER A 48 10.20 15.32 5.80
C SER A 48 10.86 14.05 5.28
N LEU A 49 10.48 12.87 5.79
CA LEU A 49 10.98 11.58 5.32
C LEU A 49 10.34 11.20 3.98
N CYS A 50 9.00 11.18 3.91
CA CYS A 50 8.27 10.80 2.69
C CYS A 50 8.51 11.77 1.53
N ARG A 51 8.79 13.06 1.80
CA ARG A 51 9.14 14.03 0.75
C ARG A 51 10.52 13.80 0.10
N ARG A 52 11.39 12.98 0.71
CA ARG A 52 12.77 12.75 0.22
C ARG A 52 12.95 11.41 -0.51
N SER A 53 12.01 10.49 -0.38
CA SER A 53 12.09 9.14 -0.93
C SER A 53 11.52 9.06 -2.35
N GLU A 54 12.23 9.66 -3.31
CA GLU A 54 12.07 9.44 -4.77
C GLU A 54 13.44 9.04 -5.36
N GLU A 55 14.25 8.29 -4.61
CA GLU A 55 15.54 7.72 -5.04
C GLU A 55 15.65 6.25 -4.61
#